data_AF-A0A7S1JTZ0-F1
#
_entry.id   AF-A0A7S1JTZ0-F1
#
_cell.length_a   1.000
_cell.length_b   1.000
_cell.length_c   1.000
_cell.angle_alpha   90.00
_cell.angle_beta   90.00
_cell.angle_gamma   90.00
#
_symmetry.space_group_name_H-M   'P 1'
#
loop_
_entity.id
_entity.type
_entity.pdbx_description
1 polymer ?
#
loop_
_entity_poly.entity_id
_entity_poly.type
_entity_poly.pdbx_seq_one_letter_code
_entity_poly.pdbx_strand_id
1 'polypeptide(L)'
;EQAGSKEGRLILYGSRPNTRGFAPATGAELGKMALEILKRHSHARGKPFFLVAEIESTDNLPNNANAIGMLNAIKRADDLVGVVRHFIAENPHTFTILAADSDGGAPQCFGPPPVDNDGRVTVSGGNSTGINEEEDLADRFELDGVEGRNTEPFTAEPNDFGDPQKFAI
;
A
#
# COMPACT_ATOMS: atom_id res chain seq x y z
N GLU A 1 -15.93 -11.39 -11.09
CA GLU A 1 -16.51 -10.74 -9.90
C GLU A 1 -17.79 -10.03 -10.30
N GLN A 2 -18.83 -10.04 -9.46
CA GLN A 2 -20.01 -9.21 -9.67
C GLN A 2 -19.73 -7.81 -9.11
N ALA A 3 -19.94 -6.77 -9.91
CA ALA A 3 -19.81 -5.39 -9.45
C ALA A 3 -20.78 -5.13 -8.28
N GLY A 4 -20.23 -4.72 -7.14
CA GLY A 4 -21.01 -4.34 -5.95
C GLY A 4 -21.00 -5.34 -4.79
N SER A 5 -20.38 -6.52 -4.93
CA SER A 5 -20.07 -7.36 -3.76
C SER A 5 -18.65 -7.06 -3.27
N LYS A 6 -18.48 -6.87 -1.94
CA LYS A 6 -17.15 -6.77 -1.30
C LYS A 6 -16.46 -8.15 -1.21
N GLU A 7 -16.88 -9.11 -2.03
CA GLU A 7 -16.41 -10.49 -1.99
C GLU A 7 -15.15 -10.61 -2.84
N GLY A 8 -13.99 -10.50 -2.20
CA GLY A 8 -12.69 -10.80 -2.79
C GLY A 8 -12.15 -12.15 -2.30
N ARG A 9 -11.30 -12.79 -3.10
CA ARG A 9 -10.57 -14.03 -2.73
C ARG A 9 -9.41 -13.78 -1.75
N LEU A 10 -9.16 -12.52 -1.40
CA LEU A 10 -8.13 -12.12 -0.43
C LEU A 10 -8.59 -12.42 1.00
N ILE A 11 -7.83 -13.25 1.71
CA ILE A 11 -8.01 -13.45 3.15
C ILE A 11 -7.60 -12.16 3.85
N LEU A 12 -8.59 -11.37 4.27
CA LEU A 12 -8.37 -10.18 5.08
C LEU A 12 -8.18 -10.59 6.55
N TYR A 13 -7.31 -9.85 7.26
CA TYR A 13 -6.97 -10.06 8.66
C TYR A 13 -8.21 -10.32 9.54
N GLY A 14 -8.20 -11.39 10.32
CA GLY A 14 -9.31 -11.81 11.20
C GLY A 14 -10.27 -12.88 10.63
N SER A 15 -10.04 -13.34 9.39
CA SER A 15 -10.87 -14.40 8.77
C SER A 15 -10.30 -15.79 9.06
N ARG A 16 -11.14 -16.76 9.43
CA ARG A 16 -10.73 -18.18 9.48
C ARG A 16 -10.71 -18.77 8.07
N PRO A 17 -9.85 -19.76 7.78
CA PRO A 17 -9.94 -20.53 6.52
C PRO A 17 -11.38 -21.00 6.27
N ASN A 18 -11.88 -20.83 5.05
CA ASN A 18 -13.24 -21.20 4.62
C ASN A 18 -14.39 -20.47 5.33
N THR A 19 -14.15 -19.30 5.93
CA THR A 19 -15.21 -18.45 6.49
C THR A 19 -15.31 -17.11 5.77
N ARG A 20 -16.52 -16.54 5.74
CA ARG A 20 -16.72 -15.17 5.27
C ARG A 20 -15.99 -14.24 6.22
N GLY A 21 -15.01 -13.49 5.68
CA GLY A 21 -14.29 -12.50 6.46
C GLY A 21 -15.21 -11.39 6.94
N PHE A 22 -14.95 -10.87 8.14
CA PHE A 22 -15.47 -9.56 8.52
C PHE A 22 -14.67 -8.52 7.75
N ALA A 23 -15.33 -7.49 7.21
CA ALA A 23 -14.63 -6.31 6.72
C ALA A 23 -14.26 -5.47 7.94
N PRO A 24 -13.02 -5.55 8.48
CA PRO A 24 -12.66 -4.72 9.63
C PRO A 24 -12.75 -3.24 9.24
N ALA A 25 -12.95 -2.38 10.24
CA ALA A 25 -12.89 -0.94 10.02
C ALA A 25 -11.52 -0.57 9.42
N THR A 26 -11.56 0.25 8.39
CA THR A 26 -10.37 0.81 7.73
C THR A 26 -9.72 1.87 8.61
N GLY A 27 -8.45 2.18 8.33
CA GLY A 27 -7.74 3.28 9.00
C GLY A 27 -8.48 4.62 8.85
N ALA A 28 -9.08 4.88 7.69
CA ALA A 28 -9.89 6.07 7.45
C ALA A 28 -11.16 6.12 8.32
N GLU A 29 -11.88 5.00 8.47
CA GLU A 29 -13.07 4.93 9.34
C GLU A 29 -12.72 5.11 10.82
N LEU A 30 -11.65 4.46 11.29
CA LEU A 30 -11.14 4.61 12.64
C LEU A 30 -10.65 6.04 12.90
N GLY A 31 -9.89 6.62 11.97
CA GLY A 31 -9.40 8.00 12.05
C GLY A 31 -10.53 9.02 12.11
N LYS A 32 -11.56 8.85 11.28
CA LYS A 32 -12.77 9.70 11.31
C LYS A 32 -13.45 9.66 12.67
N MET A 33 -13.63 8.46 13.23
CA MET A 33 -14.24 8.30 14.55
C MET A 33 -13.37 8.92 15.66
N ALA A 34 -12.06 8.69 15.62
CA ALA A 34 -11.12 9.24 16.59
C ALA A 34 -11.14 10.76 16.61
N LEU A 35 -11.10 11.40 15.43
CA LEU A 35 -11.18 12.86 15.29
C LEU A 35 -12.49 13.42 15.85
N GLU A 36 -13.62 12.76 15.62
CA GLU A 36 -14.91 13.20 16.16
C GLU A 36 -14.95 13.13 17.70
N ILE A 37 -14.47 12.02 18.29
CA ILE A 37 -14.39 11.87 19.74
C ILE A 37 -13.47 12.93 20.34
N LEU A 38 -12.28 13.09 19.78
CA LEU A 38 -11.26 14.02 20.27
C LEU A 38 -11.71 15.48 20.14
N LYS A 39 -12.37 15.85 19.04
CA LYS A 39 -12.98 17.18 18.86
C LYS A 39 -14.01 17.47 19.94
N ARG A 40 -14.95 16.55 20.18
CA ARG A 40 -15.99 16.71 21.21
C ARG A 40 -15.38 16.85 22.61
N HIS A 41 -14.41 16.00 22.92
CA HIS A 41 -13.73 16.04 24.21
C HIS A 41 -12.94 17.34 24.38
N SER A 42 -12.18 17.75 23.36
CA SER A 42 -11.42 19.00 23.32
C SER A 42 -12.33 20.20 23.60
N HIS A 43 -13.47 20.28 22.91
CA HIS A 43 -14.46 21.34 23.12
C HIS A 43 -15.04 21.32 24.53
N ALA A 44 -15.47 20.16 25.04
CA ALA A 44 -16.04 20.04 26.37
C ALA A 44 -15.05 20.37 27.50
N ARG A 45 -13.75 20.21 27.28
CA ARG A 45 -12.69 20.47 28.27
C ARG A 45 -11.98 21.81 28.06
N GLY A 46 -12.23 22.51 26.96
CA GLY A 46 -11.50 23.73 26.59
C GLY A 46 -10.00 23.49 26.43
N LYS A 47 -9.58 22.30 25.95
CA LYS A 47 -8.17 21.92 25.77
C LYS A 47 -7.93 21.35 24.38
N PRO A 48 -6.77 21.60 23.74
CA PRO A 48 -6.45 20.97 22.46
C PRO A 48 -6.30 19.45 22.61
N PHE A 49 -6.33 18.73 21.50
CA PHE A 49 -6.01 17.31 21.44
C PHE A 49 -4.76 17.06 20.62
N PHE A 50 -4.18 15.86 20.78
CA PHE A 50 -3.10 15.33 19.97
C PHE A 50 -3.49 13.92 19.52
N LEU A 51 -3.31 13.63 18.23
CA LEU A 51 -3.61 12.34 17.62
C LEU A 51 -2.38 11.87 16.83
N VAL A 52 -1.96 10.64 17.07
CA VAL A 52 -1.05 9.89 16.21
C VAL A 52 -1.89 8.82 15.52
N ALA A 53 -1.78 8.73 14.20
CA ALA A 53 -2.45 7.72 13.41
C ALA A 53 -1.44 7.11 12.44
N GLU A 54 -1.48 5.78 12.35
CA GLU A 54 -0.48 4.98 11.66
C GLU A 54 -1.18 3.92 10.81
N ILE A 55 -0.58 3.60 9.67
CA ILE A 55 -1.02 2.53 8.78
C ILE A 55 0.14 1.56 8.62
N GLU A 56 0.40 0.79 9.67
CA GLU A 56 1.52 -0.15 9.80
C GLU A 56 1.69 -1.13 8.62
N SER A 57 0.61 -1.42 7.90
CA SER A 57 0.68 -2.24 6.70
C SER A 57 1.58 -1.67 5.60
N THR A 58 1.93 -0.38 5.63
CA THR A 58 2.90 0.22 4.70
C THR A 58 4.34 -0.22 4.96
N ASP A 59 4.66 -0.77 6.14
CA ASP A 59 5.94 -1.39 6.43
C ASP A 59 5.86 -2.93 6.28
N ASN A 60 4.86 -3.54 6.92
CA ASN A 60 4.75 -5.00 7.02
C ASN A 60 4.64 -5.71 5.66
N LEU A 61 3.94 -5.12 4.70
CA LEU A 61 3.69 -5.77 3.40
C LEU A 61 4.89 -5.69 2.45
N PRO A 62 5.52 -4.52 2.22
CA PRO A 62 6.70 -4.49 1.36
C PRO A 62 7.91 -5.21 1.97
N ASN A 63 8.07 -5.27 3.30
CA ASN A 63 9.10 -6.10 3.94
C ASN A 63 8.97 -7.61 3.64
N ASN A 64 7.83 -8.05 3.07
CA ASN A 64 7.60 -9.42 2.62
C ASN A 64 7.59 -9.57 1.08
N ALA A 65 8.09 -8.57 0.33
CA ALA A 65 8.04 -8.54 -1.13
C ALA A 65 6.61 -8.83 -1.65
N ASN A 66 5.64 -8.07 -1.12
CA ASN A 66 4.23 -8.15 -1.48
C ASN A 66 3.77 -6.78 -2.00
N ALA A 67 3.95 -6.55 -3.29
CA ALA A 67 3.68 -5.27 -3.92
C ALA A 67 2.19 -4.95 -3.93
N ILE A 68 1.32 -5.93 -4.18
CA ILE A 68 -0.14 -5.71 -4.17
C ILE A 68 -0.60 -5.31 -2.77
N GLY A 69 -0.09 -5.99 -1.75
CA GLY A 69 -0.33 -5.66 -0.36
C GLY A 69 0.12 -4.23 -0.05
N MET A 70 1.35 -3.90 -0.41
CA MET A 70 1.92 -2.56 -0.25
C MET A 70 1.06 -1.48 -0.92
N LEU A 71 0.69 -1.65 -2.20
CA LEU A 71 -0.14 -0.68 -2.93
C LEU A 71 -1.51 -0.48 -2.26
N ASN A 72 -2.11 -1.55 -1.75
CA ASN A 72 -3.36 -1.46 -0.97
C ASN A 72 -3.15 -0.75 0.37
N ALA A 73 -2.03 -0.97 1.05
CA ALA A 73 -1.70 -0.28 2.30
C ALA A 73 -1.47 1.22 2.08
N ILE A 74 -0.71 1.59 1.04
CA ILE A 74 -0.51 2.98 0.64
C ILE A 74 -1.85 3.64 0.32
N LYS A 75 -2.73 2.96 -0.42
CA LYS A 75 -4.08 3.47 -0.72
C LYS A 75 -4.90 3.74 0.55
N ARG A 76 -4.79 2.86 1.56
CA ARG A 76 -5.47 3.04 2.86
C ARG A 76 -4.88 4.20 3.68
N ALA A 77 -3.57 4.42 3.59
CA ALA A 77 -2.93 5.59 4.16
C ALA A 77 -3.40 6.88 3.49
N ASP A 78 -3.48 6.89 2.16
CA ASP A 78 -4.04 8.01 1.39
C ASP A 78 -5.51 8.30 1.75
N ASP A 79 -6.34 7.27 1.94
CA ASP A 79 -7.74 7.46 2.40
C ASP A 79 -7.81 8.16 3.77
N LEU A 80 -6.93 7.79 4.70
CA LEU A 80 -6.83 8.46 6.00
C LEU A 80 -6.35 9.91 5.85
N VAL A 81 -5.37 10.18 4.98
CA VAL A 81 -4.95 11.55 4.64
C VAL A 81 -6.14 12.36 4.12
N GLY A 82 -6.98 11.77 3.27
CA GLY A 82 -8.23 12.38 2.80
C GLY A 82 -9.16 12.78 3.94
N VAL A 83 -9.37 11.90 4.92
CA VAL A 83 -10.17 12.19 6.13
C VAL A 83 -9.57 13.35 6.94
N VAL A 84 -8.25 13.35 7.15
CA VAL A 84 -7.57 14.41 7.91
C VAL A 84 -7.65 15.75 7.17
N ARG A 85 -7.44 15.76 5.84
CA ARG A 85 -7.59 16.98 5.02
C ARG A 85 -8.99 17.57 5.11
N HIS A 86 -10.02 16.72 5.08
CA HIS A 86 -11.40 17.18 5.26
C HIS A 86 -11.63 17.76 6.66
N PHE A 87 -11.11 17.10 7.71
CA PHE A 87 -11.20 17.61 9.07
C PHE A 87 -10.52 18.98 9.23
N ILE A 88 -9.33 19.19 8.65
CA ILE A 88 -8.63 20.49 8.70
C ILE A 88 -9.44 21.57 8.00
N ALA A 89 -10.07 21.26 6.86
CA ALA A 89 -10.90 22.23 6.14
C ALA A 89 -12.07 22.76 6.99
N GLU A 90 -12.63 21.91 7.86
CA GLU A 90 -13.70 22.29 8.79
C GLU A 90 -13.18 22.86 10.13
N ASN A 91 -11.91 22.65 10.46
CA ASN A 91 -11.30 23.02 11.73
C ASN A 91 -9.91 23.66 11.46
N PRO A 92 -9.87 24.90 10.94
CA PRO A 92 -8.65 25.52 10.39
C PRO A 92 -7.54 25.79 11.42
N HIS A 93 -7.85 25.72 12.72
CA HIS A 93 -6.86 25.78 13.81
C HIS A 93 -6.27 24.40 14.14
N THR A 94 -6.04 23.59 13.12
CA THR A 94 -5.46 22.24 13.22
C THR A 94 -4.16 22.22 12.44
N PHE A 95 -3.10 21.68 13.06
CA PHE A 95 -1.81 21.45 12.40
C PHE A 95 -1.60 19.95 12.22
N THR A 96 -1.05 19.55 11.07
CA THR A 96 -0.82 18.15 10.73
C THR A 96 0.57 17.98 10.15
N ILE A 97 1.24 16.92 10.59
CA ILE A 97 2.49 16.42 10.01
C ILE A 97 2.17 15.04 9.42
N LEU A 98 2.58 14.82 8.18
CA LEU A 98 2.62 13.52 7.55
C LEU A 98 4.09 13.16 7.35
N ALA A 99 4.50 12.00 7.85
CA ALA A 99 5.86 11.49 7.75
C ALA A 99 5.83 9.97 7.68
N ALA A 100 6.93 9.39 7.20
CA ALA A 100 7.28 8.00 7.41
C ALA A 100 8.39 7.93 8.45
N ASP A 101 8.44 6.85 9.22
CA ASP A 101 9.53 6.55 10.15
C ASP A 101 10.73 5.91 9.41
N SER A 102 10.48 5.17 8.33
CA SER A 102 11.48 4.57 7.46
C SER A 102 10.94 4.22 6.05
N ASP A 103 11.77 3.59 5.21
CA ASP A 103 11.37 2.97 3.94
C ASP A 103 11.29 1.45 4.14
N GLY A 104 10.10 0.88 4.01
CA GLY A 104 9.84 -0.55 4.22
C GLY A 104 10.06 -1.34 2.93
N GLY A 105 10.95 -2.33 2.94
CA GLY A 105 11.17 -3.27 1.85
C GLY A 105 11.86 -2.72 0.59
N ALA A 106 12.20 -1.43 0.54
CA ALA A 106 12.84 -0.76 -0.60
C ALA A 106 12.19 -1.09 -1.96
N PRO A 107 10.86 -0.91 -2.12
CA PRO A 107 10.11 -1.28 -3.32
C PRO A 107 10.62 -0.50 -4.55
N GLN A 108 10.73 -1.19 -5.67
CA GLN A 108 11.25 -0.63 -6.93
C GLN A 108 10.31 -0.97 -8.08
N CYS A 109 10.26 -0.13 -9.11
CA CYS A 109 9.53 -0.43 -10.34
C CYS A 109 10.53 -0.88 -11.42
N PHE A 110 10.37 -2.09 -11.93
CA PHE A 110 11.22 -2.68 -12.97
C PHE A 110 10.55 -2.62 -14.33
N GLY A 111 11.08 -1.77 -15.22
CA GLY A 111 10.66 -1.65 -16.61
C GLY A 111 11.87 -1.70 -17.56
N PRO A 112 11.97 -2.67 -18.50
CA PRO A 112 11.08 -3.82 -18.65
C PRO A 112 11.23 -4.83 -17.49
N PRO A 113 10.16 -5.57 -17.14
CA PRO A 113 10.18 -6.53 -16.04
C PRO A 113 10.98 -7.78 -16.44
N PRO A 114 11.73 -8.39 -15.51
CA PRO A 114 12.35 -9.69 -15.74
C PRO A 114 11.26 -10.77 -15.76
N VAL A 115 11.13 -11.47 -16.90
CA VAL A 115 10.13 -12.53 -17.10
C VAL A 115 10.76 -13.86 -17.51
N ASP A 116 10.09 -14.96 -17.20
CA ASP A 116 10.44 -16.28 -17.70
C ASP A 116 9.97 -16.51 -19.15
N ASN A 117 10.16 -17.73 -19.66
CA ASN A 117 9.75 -18.11 -21.02
C ASN A 117 8.23 -18.10 -21.24
N ASP A 118 7.44 -18.13 -20.15
CA ASP A 118 5.99 -18.07 -20.17
C ASP A 118 5.47 -16.62 -19.98
N GLY A 119 6.38 -15.64 -19.87
CA GLY A 119 6.05 -14.23 -19.70
C GLY A 119 5.73 -13.83 -18.26
N ARG A 120 6.00 -14.69 -17.27
CA ARG A 120 5.69 -14.44 -15.86
C ARG A 120 6.83 -13.72 -15.16
N VAL A 121 6.47 -12.75 -14.32
CA VAL A 121 7.42 -11.97 -13.52
C VAL A 121 8.26 -12.89 -12.63
N THR A 122 9.56 -12.63 -12.61
CA THR A 122 10.55 -13.41 -11.85
C THR A 122 11.14 -12.57 -10.72
N VAL A 123 12.46 -12.40 -10.70
CA VAL A 123 13.21 -11.78 -9.60
C VAL A 123 14.10 -10.66 -10.14
N SER A 124 14.41 -9.68 -9.30
CA SER A 124 15.46 -8.69 -9.56
C SER A 124 16.70 -8.98 -8.72
N GLY A 125 17.82 -8.33 -9.07
CA GLY A 125 19.01 -8.29 -8.21
C GLY A 125 18.93 -7.26 -7.08
N GLY A 126 17.81 -6.53 -6.93
CA GLY A 126 17.60 -5.50 -5.90
C GLY A 126 18.47 -4.24 -6.00
N ASN A 127 19.60 -4.30 -6.70
CA ASN A 127 20.52 -3.19 -6.88
C ASN A 127 20.11 -2.31 -8.07
N SER A 128 19.59 -1.12 -7.79
CA SER A 128 19.17 -0.16 -8.81
C SER A 128 20.31 0.38 -9.69
N THR A 129 21.58 0.15 -9.31
CA THR A 129 22.75 0.56 -10.13
C THR A 129 23.14 -0.48 -11.18
N GLY A 130 22.58 -1.69 -11.13
CA GLY A 130 22.93 -2.79 -12.04
C GLY A 130 24.35 -3.33 -11.88
N ILE A 131 25.10 -2.86 -10.88
CA ILE A 131 26.43 -3.36 -10.54
C ILE A 131 26.24 -4.55 -9.61
N ASN A 132 26.02 -5.73 -10.18
CA ASN A 132 26.01 -6.95 -9.37
C ASN A 132 27.47 -7.21 -8.93
N GLU A 133 27.76 -7.06 -7.64
CA GLU A 133 28.92 -7.74 -7.08
C GLU A 133 28.59 -9.23 -7.15
N GLU A 134 29.31 -9.94 -8.05
CA GLU A 134 29.33 -11.40 -8.26
C GLU A 134 28.06 -12.19 -7.93
N GLU A 135 27.32 -12.65 -8.96
CA GLU A 135 26.60 -13.94 -9.11
C GLU A 135 25.99 -14.69 -7.89
N ASP A 136 25.84 -14.07 -6.73
CA ASP A 136 25.40 -14.74 -5.52
C ASP A 136 23.88 -14.80 -5.57
N LEU A 137 23.37 -16.02 -5.77
CA LEU A 137 21.95 -16.33 -5.87
C LEU A 137 21.16 -15.96 -4.60
N ALA A 138 21.86 -15.52 -3.54
CA ALA A 138 21.31 -15.05 -2.28
C ALA A 138 20.60 -13.68 -2.39
N ASP A 139 20.95 -12.82 -3.36
CA ASP A 139 20.45 -11.44 -3.45
C ASP A 139 19.32 -11.24 -4.48
N ARG A 140 18.57 -12.31 -4.79
CA ARG A 140 17.43 -12.23 -5.71
C ARG A 140 16.16 -11.83 -4.95
N PHE A 141 15.62 -10.66 -5.29
CA PHE A 141 14.37 -10.14 -4.72
C PHE A 141 13.19 -10.52 -5.59
N GLU A 142 12.19 -11.16 -4.98
CA GLU A 142 10.94 -11.50 -5.67
C GLU A 142 10.22 -10.23 -6.09
N LEU A 143 9.76 -10.22 -7.35
CA LEU A 143 8.91 -9.18 -7.87
C LEU A 143 7.49 -9.74 -8.07
N ASP A 144 6.51 -8.87 -7.93
CA ASP A 144 5.10 -9.12 -8.18
C ASP A 144 4.68 -8.56 -9.54
N GLY A 145 3.83 -9.35 -10.21
CA GLY A 145 2.97 -8.90 -11.30
C GLY A 145 1.58 -8.52 -10.80
N VAL A 146 0.61 -8.48 -11.71
CA VAL A 146 -0.76 -8.00 -11.47
C VAL A 146 -1.52 -8.75 -10.37
N GLU A 147 -1.20 -10.01 -10.13
CA GLU A 147 -1.82 -10.87 -9.11
C GLU A 147 -0.80 -11.41 -8.08
N GLY A 148 0.43 -10.89 -8.08
CA GLY A 148 1.51 -11.27 -7.18
C GLY A 148 2.63 -12.01 -7.91
N ARG A 149 3.39 -12.82 -7.17
CA ARG A 149 4.54 -13.57 -7.69
C ARG A 149 4.16 -14.53 -8.80
N ASN A 150 5.04 -14.67 -9.80
CA ASN A 150 4.85 -15.58 -10.93
C ASN A 150 3.54 -15.32 -11.72
N THR A 151 3.13 -14.05 -11.79
CA THR A 151 1.97 -13.60 -12.57
C THR A 151 2.42 -12.68 -13.70
N GLU A 152 1.49 -12.32 -14.58
CA GLU A 152 1.75 -11.40 -15.68
C GLU A 152 2.18 -10.02 -15.15
N PRO A 153 3.08 -9.30 -15.84
CA PRO A 153 3.43 -7.94 -15.46
C PRO A 153 2.24 -6.99 -15.42
N PHE A 154 2.37 -5.91 -14.66
CA PHE A 154 1.50 -4.75 -14.82
C PHE A 154 1.67 -4.14 -16.21
N THR A 155 0.62 -3.51 -16.72
CA THR A 155 0.65 -2.74 -17.97
C THR A 155 0.21 -1.32 -17.68
N ALA A 156 1.11 -0.36 -17.90
CA ALA A 156 0.81 1.06 -17.85
C ALA A 156 0.05 1.51 -19.11
N GLU A 157 -0.62 2.65 -19.01
CA GLU A 157 -1.17 3.34 -20.18
C GLU A 157 -0.07 3.63 -21.22
N PRO A 158 -0.44 3.77 -22.51
CA PRO A 158 0.51 4.11 -23.56
C PRO A 158 1.32 5.36 -23.25
N ASN A 159 2.61 5.33 -23.59
CA ASN A 159 3.46 6.52 -23.59
C ASN A 159 3.03 7.50 -24.71
N ASP A 160 3.72 8.64 -24.83
CA ASP A 160 3.44 9.66 -25.85
C ASP A 160 3.55 9.16 -27.31
N PHE A 161 4.16 7.98 -27.53
CA PHE A 161 4.28 7.32 -28.83
C PHE A 161 3.19 6.26 -29.09
N GLY A 162 2.31 6.00 -28.11
CA GLY A 162 1.25 5.00 -28.20
C GLY A 162 1.67 3.59 -27.73
N ASP A 163 2.84 3.43 -27.13
CA ASP A 163 3.34 2.13 -26.70
C ASP A 163 3.06 1.86 -25.21
N PRO A 164 2.34 0.77 -24.87
CA PRO A 164 2.14 0.37 -23.48
C PRO A 164 3.45 -0.12 -22.86
N GLN A 165 3.70 0.24 -21.60
CA GLN A 165 4.89 -0.18 -20.86
C GLN A 165 4.52 -1.26 -19.85
N LYS A 166 5.23 -2.39 -19.90
CA LYS A 166 5.12 -3.43 -18.87
C LYS A 166 6.07 -3.15 -17.72
N PHE A 167 5.66 -3.47 -16.50
CA PHE A 167 6.52 -3.37 -15.33
C PHE A 167 6.15 -4.38 -14.24
N ALA A 168 7.06 -4.57 -13.29
CA ALA A 168 6.88 -5.37 -12.08
C ALA A 168 7.37 -4.56 -10.87
N ILE A 169 6.91 -4.94 -9.67
CA ILE A 169 7.27 -4.26 -8.42
C ILE A 169 7.79 -5.28 -7.42
#